data_AF-A0A8B4BT17-F1
#
_entry.id   AF-A0A8B4BT17-F1
#
_cell.length_a   1.000
_cell.length_b   1.000
_cell.length_c   1.000
_cell.angle_alpha   90.00
_cell.angle_beta   90.00
_cell.angle_gamma   90.00
#
_symmetry.space_group_name_H-M   'P 1'
#
loop_
_entity.id
_entity.type
_entity.pdbx_description
1 polymer ?
#
loop_
_entity_poly.entity_id
_entity_poly.type
_entity_poly.pdbx_seq_one_letter_code
_entity_poly.pdbx_strand_id
1 'polypeptide(L)' 'MLTPYECFLYAQELADRLNKDVDLIDLNQASTVFQAQIFATGIVMDMKNENALNVKRMLAYRLYAKLNEERA' A
#
# COMPACT_ATOMS: atom_id res chain seq x y z
N MET A 1 7.49 -4.38 9.64
CA MET A 1 6.03 -4.34 9.42
C MET A 1 5.43 -3.67 10.62
N LEU A 2 4.41 -2.83 10.43
CA LEU A 2 3.71 -2.20 11.55
C LEU A 2 2.70 -3.18 12.11
N THR A 3 2.55 -3.27 13.42
CA THR A 3 1.37 -3.94 13.99
C THR A 3 0.10 -3.16 13.62
N PRO A 4 -1.08 -3.80 13.59
CA PRO A 4 -2.34 -3.09 13.34
C PRO A 4 -2.58 -1.93 14.31
N TYR A 5 -2.14 -2.09 15.57
CA TYR A 5 -2.24 -1.03 16.58
C TYR A 5 -1.31 0.15 16.28
N GLU A 6 -0.04 -0.09 15.94
CA GLU A 6 0.88 0.99 15.54
C GLU A 6 0.38 1.72 14.28
N CYS A 7 -0.14 0.98 13.30
CA CYS A 7 -0.71 1.57 12.09
C CYS A 7 -1.90 2.48 12.42
N PHE A 8 -2.79 2.05 13.31
CA PHE A 8 -3.89 2.86 13.81
C PHE A 8 -3.40 4.13 14.51
N LEU A 9 -2.43 4.02 15.43
CA LEU A 9 -1.89 5.18 16.14
C LEU A 9 -1.26 6.21 15.20
N TYR A 10 -0.47 5.77 14.22
CA TYR A 10 0.12 6.67 13.23
C TYR A 10 -0.93 7.30 12.31
N ALA A 11 -1.99 6.58 11.94
CA ALA A 11 -3.10 7.14 11.19
C ALA A 11 -3.77 8.29 11.95
N GLN A 12 -4.06 8.10 13.25
CA GLN A 12 -4.66 9.13 14.09
C GLN A 12 -3.74 10.34 14.26
N GLU A 13 -2.43 10.12 14.50
CA GLU A 13 -1.48 11.21 14.62
C GLU A 13 -1.40 12.05 13.32
N LEU A 14 -1.41 11.39 12.16
CA LEU A 14 -1.44 12.08 10.86
C LEU A 14 -2.76 12.83 10.67
N ALA A 15 -3.89 12.23 11.06
CA ALA A 15 -5.21 12.85 10.96
C ALA A 15 -5.29 14.15 11.77
N ASP A 16 -4.80 14.13 13.01
CA ASP A 16 -4.74 15.29 13.90
C ASP A 16 -3.86 16.40 13.31
N ARG A 17 -2.68 16.04 12.79
CA ARG A 17 -1.73 17.00 12.18
C ARG A 17 -2.28 17.62 10.89
N LEU A 18 -3.03 16.86 10.09
CA LEU A 18 -3.59 17.30 8.82
C LEU A 18 -4.97 17.94 8.98
N ASN A 19 -5.60 17.82 10.16
CA ASN A 19 -6.99 18.16 10.44
C ASN A 19 -7.95 17.55 9.40
N LYS A 20 -7.72 16.27 9.06
CA LYS A 20 -8.48 15.49 8.08
C LYS A 20 -8.44 14.01 8.45
N ASP A 21 -9.49 13.27 8.12
CA ASP A 21 -9.49 11.83 8.30
C ASP A 21 -8.39 11.17 7.43
N VAL A 22 -7.62 10.27 8.04
CA VAL A 22 -6.54 9.53 7.39
C VAL A 22 -6.78 8.04 7.58
N ASP A 23 -6.79 7.31 6.47
CA ASP A 23 -6.64 5.85 6.46
C ASP A 23 -5.19 5.51 6.09
N LEU A 24 -4.49 4.78 6.97
CA LEU A 24 -3.10 4.40 6.80
C LEU A 24 -3.00 2.89 6.64
N ILE A 25 -2.32 2.46 5.58
CA ILE A 25 -2.19 1.05 5.22
C ILE A 25 -0.71 0.66 5.12
N ASP A 26 -0.32 -0.40 5.85
CA ASP A 26 0.97 -1.07 5.61
C ASP A 26 0.88 -1.89 4.32
N LEU A 27 1.52 -1.41 3.25
CA LEU A 27 1.57 -2.07 1.95
C LEU A 27 2.02 -3.53 2.01
N ASN A 28 2.81 -3.94 3.00
CA ASN A 28 3.27 -5.32 3.12
C ASN A 28 2.18 -6.26 3.67
N GLN A 29 1.12 -5.72 4.28
CA GLN A 29 -0.01 -6.47 4.83
C GLN A 29 -1.29 -6.33 3.99
N ALA A 30 -1.33 -5.35 3.09
CA ALA A 30 -2.44 -5.16 2.16
C ALA A 30 -2.62 -6.39 1.23
N SER A 31 -3.86 -6.66 0.83
CA SER A 31 -4.17 -7.74 -0.11
C SER A 31 -3.54 -7.49 -1.49
N THR A 32 -3.31 -8.56 -2.25
CA THR A 32 -2.79 -8.47 -3.63
C THR A 32 -3.61 -7.54 -4.52
N VAL A 33 -4.94 -7.60 -4.40
CA VAL A 33 -5.86 -6.73 -5.15
C VAL A 33 -5.63 -5.27 -4.76
N PHE A 34 -5.55 -4.98 -3.47
CA PHE A 34 -5.42 -3.61 -2.99
C PHE A 34 -4.03 -3.03 -3.29
N GLN A 35 -2.96 -3.81 -3.15
CA GLN A 35 -1.62 -3.39 -3.57
C GLN A 35 -1.59 -3.02 -5.06
N ALA A 36 -2.17 -3.84 -5.93
CA ALA A 36 -2.24 -3.55 -7.37
C ALA A 36 -3.01 -2.26 -7.66
N GLN A 37 -4.12 -2.02 -6.97
CA GLN A 37 -4.87 -0.76 -7.08
C GLN A 37 -4.03 0.44 -6.64
N ILE A 38 -3.38 0.39 -5.47
CA ILE A 38 -2.51 1.47 -4.97
C ILE A 38 -1.40 1.79 -5.98
N PHE A 39 -0.76 0.78 -6.56
CA PHE A 39 0.29 1.02 -7.55
C PHE A 39 -0.24 1.57 -8.88
N ALA A 40 -1.47 1.24 -9.27
CA ALA A 40 -2.08 1.70 -10.52
C ALA A 40 -2.62 3.13 -10.44
N THR A 41 -3.16 3.56 -9.29
CA THR A 41 -3.86 4.84 -9.15
C THR A 41 -3.23 5.81 -8.17
N GLY A 42 -2.37 5.30 -7.27
CA GLY A 42 -1.75 6.09 -6.22
C GLY A 42 -0.66 7.03 -6.75
N ILE A 43 -0.44 8.11 -6.01
CA ILE A 43 0.62 9.09 -6.26
C ILE A 43 1.72 8.86 -5.23
N VAL A 44 2.97 8.77 -5.69
CA VAL A 44 4.14 8.61 -4.80
C VAL A 44 4.47 9.95 -4.17
N MET A 45 4.29 10.05 -2.85
CA MET A 45 4.57 11.28 -2.08
C MET A 45 6.02 11.35 -1.57
N ASP A 46 6.62 10.21 -1.21
CA ASP A 46 8.02 10.10 -0.80
C ASP A 46 8.61 8.76 -1.28
N MET A 47 9.89 8.75 -1.62
CA MET A 47 10.61 7.57 -2.10
C MET A 47 12.10 7.67 -1.85
N LYS A 48 12.63 6.70 -1.09
CA LYS A 48 14.08 6.60 -0.80
C LYS A 48 14.84 5.75 -1.82
N ASN A 49 14.18 4.78 -2.47
CA ASN A 49 14.80 3.86 -3.41
C ASN A 49 13.82 3.49 -4.53
N GLU A 50 14.08 4.01 -5.72
CA GLU A 50 13.25 3.80 -6.91
C GLU A 50 13.24 2.35 -7.39
N ASN A 51 14.39 1.68 -7.35
CA ASN A 51 14.47 0.27 -7.74
C ASN A 51 13.61 -0.60 -6.83
N ALA A 52 13.62 -0.34 -5.51
CA ALA A 52 12.78 -1.07 -4.56
C ALA A 52 11.28 -0.82 -4.84
N LEU A 53 10.90 0.42 -5.16
CA LEU A 53 9.52 0.75 -5.54
C LEU A 53 9.09 -0.01 -6.81
N ASN A 54 9.92 0.02 -7.85
CA ASN A 54 9.65 -0.63 -9.13
C ASN A 54 9.55 -2.16 -8.99
N VAL A 55 10.41 -2.77 -8.18
CA VAL A 55 10.33 -4.21 -7.87
C VAL A 55 9.02 -4.54 -7.16
N LYS A 56 8.63 -3.77 -6.13
CA LYS A 56 7.34 -4.00 -5.44
C LYS A 56 6.14 -3.84 -6.36
N ARG A 57 6.15 -2.81 -7.21
CA ARG A 57 5.10 -2.55 -8.20
C ARG A 57 4.94 -3.73 -9.17
N MET A 58 6.04 -4.18 -9.74
CA MET A 58 6.06 -5.32 -10.66
C MET A 58 5.52 -6.59 -9.99
N LEU A 59 5.95 -6.88 -8.75
CA LEU A 59 5.50 -8.03 -7.99
C LEU A 59 3.99 -7.98 -7.72
N ALA A 60 3.46 -6.82 -7.30
CA ALA A 60 2.04 -6.64 -7.06
C ALA A 60 1.20 -6.93 -8.31
N TYR A 61 1.60 -6.40 -9.48
CA TYR A 61 0.89 -6.67 -10.73
C TYR A 61 0.99 -8.13 -11.17
N ARG A 62 2.16 -8.76 -11.04
CA ARG A 62 2.33 -10.18 -11.37
C ARG A 62 1.43 -11.07 -10.49
N LEU A 63 1.40 -10.82 -9.19
CA LEU A 63 0.57 -11.58 -8.25
C LEU A 63 -0.92 -11.34 -8.51
N TYR A 64 -1.31 -10.11 -8.86
CA TYR A 64 -2.70 -9.80 -9.18
C TYR A 64 -3.16 -10.48 -10.48
N ALA A 65 -2.33 -10.48 -11.52
CA ALA A 65 -2.62 -11.20 -12.77
C ALA A 65 -2.85 -12.70 -12.50
N LYS A 66 -1.94 -13.34 -11.76
CA LYS A 66 -2.08 -14.75 -11.36
C LYS A 66 -3.35 -15.02 -10.55
N LEU A 67 -3.67 -14.16 -9.58
CA LEU A 67 -4.88 -14.28 -8.77
C LEU A 67 -6.15 -14.20 -9.62
N ASN A 68 -6.14 -13.38 -10.68
CA ASN A 68 -7.28 -13.28 -11.60
C ASN A 68 -7.39 -14.52 -12.51
N GLU A 69 -6.26 -15.08 -12.96
CA GLU A 69 -6.25 -16.34 -13.72
C GLU A 69 -6.82 -17.51 -12.89
N GLU A 70 -6.49 -17.59 -11.59
CA GLU A 70 -7.01 -18.63 -10.68
C GLU A 70 -8.51 -18.50 -10.38
N ARG A 71 -9.10 -17.33 -10.64
CA ARG A 71 -10.52 -17.04 -10.40
C ARG A 71 -11.40 -17.14 -11.66
N ALA A 72 -10.78 -17.32 -12.82
CA ALA A 72 -11.43 -17.45 -14.13
C ALA A 72 -11.70 -18.92 -14.45
#